data_AF-A0A7X3U2F6-F1
#
_entry.id   AF-A0A7X3U2F6-F1
#
_cell.length_a   1.000
_cell.length_b   1.000
_cell.length_c   1.000
_cell.angle_alpha   90.00
_cell.angle_beta   90.00
_cell.angle_gamma   90.00
#
_symmetry.space_group_name_H-M   'P 1'
#
loop_
_entity.id
_entity.type
_entity.pdbx_description
1 polymer ?
#
loop_
_entity_poly.entity_id
_entity_poly.type
_entity_poly.pdbx_seq_one_letter_code
_entity_poly.pdbx_strand_id
1 'polypeptide(L)'
;MLLDVVLTVGGLAVLLLGAWLLVRSASLLAMTFGLSPLLVGATVVAFGTSAPEFVVSLVAGIQGSGDLAVGSVFGSNITNVALVLGLAAVIRPMDVHPRLLRWEMPVLLGATVAIAVLGFT
;
A
#
# COMPACT_ATOMS: atom_id res chain seq x y z
N MET A 1 21.83 -21.07 -1.05
CA MET A 1 21.84 -20.00 -2.08
C MET A 1 20.78 -20.22 -3.16
N LEU A 2 20.87 -21.25 -4.02
CA LEU A 2 19.84 -21.47 -5.07
C LEU A 2 18.44 -21.71 -4.48
N LEU A 3 18.35 -22.54 -3.43
CA LEU A 3 17.10 -22.81 -2.72
C LEU A 3 16.51 -21.53 -2.11
N ASP A 4 17.33 -20.68 -1.49
CA ASP A 4 16.88 -19.44 -0.86
C ASP A 4 16.32 -18.45 -1.90
N VAL A 5 16.96 -18.37 -3.07
CA VAL A 5 16.47 -17.55 -4.19
C VAL A 5 15.12 -18.10 -4.69
N VAL A 6 15.00 -19.42 -4.88
CA VAL A 6 13.75 -20.05 -5.32
C VAL A 6 12.63 -19.81 -4.31
N LEU A 7 12.91 -19.97 -3.01
CA LEU A 7 11.94 -19.73 -1.95
C LEU A 7 11.54 -18.26 -1.87
N THR A 8 12.49 -17.34 -2.03
CA THR A 8 12.22 -15.89 -2.01
C THR A 8 11.33 -15.48 -3.18
N VAL A 9 11.70 -15.89 -4.40
CA VAL A 9 10.95 -15.55 -5.62
C VAL A 9 9.58 -16.23 -5.61
N GLY A 10 9.51 -17.50 -5.22
CA GLY A 10 8.26 -18.25 -5.11
C GLY A 10 7.33 -17.66 -4.05
N GLY A 11 7.87 -17.31 -2.88
CA GLY A 11 7.13 -16.65 -1.81
C GLY A 11 6.56 -15.30 -2.24
N LEU A 12 7.36 -14.47 -2.91
CA LEU A 12 6.93 -13.21 -3.51
C LEU A 12 5.80 -13.43 -4.53
N ALA A 13 5.94 -14.40 -5.43
CA ALA A 13 4.92 -14.70 -6.43
C ALA A 13 3.59 -15.11 -5.78
N VAL A 14 3.64 -15.99 -4.77
CA VAL A 14 2.45 -16.41 -4.02
C VAL A 14 1.81 -15.25 -3.27
N LEU A 15 2.61 -14.41 -2.62
CA LEU A 15 2.14 -13.22 -1.90
C LEU A 15 1.41 -12.25 -2.84
N LEU A 16 2.03 -11.93 -3.99
CA LEU A 16 1.46 -11.04 -5.00
C LEU A 16 0.18 -11.60 -5.61
N LEU A 17 0.18 -12.89 -5.97
CA LEU A 17 -0.99 -13.56 -6.52
C LEU A 17 -2.14 -13.61 -5.51
N GLY A 18 -1.84 -13.91 -4.25
CA GLY A 18 -2.80 -13.94 -3.15
C GLY A 18 -3.44 -12.58 -2.92
N ALA A 19 -2.63 -11.52 -2.86
CA ALA A 19 -3.13 -10.16 -2.72
C ALA A 19 -3.99 -9.71 -3.91
N TRP A 20 -3.56 -10.04 -5.14
CA TRP A 20 -4.35 -9.77 -6.33
C TRP A 20 -5.71 -10.49 -6.31
N LEU A 21 -5.73 -11.77 -5.95
CA LEU A 21 -6.95 -12.56 -5.88
C LEU A 21 -7.89 -12.06 -4.78
N LEU A 22 -7.32 -11.67 -3.62
CA LEU A 22 -8.05 -11.05 -2.51
C LEU A 22 -8.73 -9.76 -2.96
N VAL A 23 -7.97 -8.81 -3.53
CA VAL A 23 -8.49 -7.52 -4.01
C VAL A 23 -9.58 -7.74 -5.05
N ARG A 24 -9.33 -8.61 -6.04
CA ARG A 24 -10.29 -8.89 -7.11
C ARG A 24 -11.59 -9.47 -6.56
N SER A 25 -11.51 -10.49 -5.71
CA SER A 25 -12.68 -11.21 -5.20
C SER A 25 -13.48 -10.32 -4.23
N ALA A 26 -12.78 -9.62 -3.33
CA ALA A 26 -13.41 -8.69 -2.39
C ALA A 26 -14.08 -7.51 -3.11
N SER A 27 -13.47 -6.99 -4.18
CA SER A 27 -14.06 -5.90 -4.97
C SER A 27 -15.33 -6.34 -5.70
N LEU A 28 -15.32 -7.54 -6.31
CA LEU A 28 -16.51 -8.11 -6.95
C LEU A 28 -17.64 -8.30 -5.95
N LEU A 29 -17.33 -8.85 -4.77
CA LEU A 29 -18.30 -9.04 -3.71
C LEU A 29 -18.87 -7.71 -3.21
N ALA A 30 -18.01 -6.72 -2.95
CA ALA A 30 -18.41 -5.39 -2.51
C ALA A 30 -19.38 -4.71 -3.50
N MET A 31 -19.14 -4.86 -4.81
CA MET A 31 -20.05 -4.36 -5.83
C MET A 31 -21.41 -5.09 -5.84
N THR A 32 -21.45 -6.41 -5.57
CA THR A 32 -22.74 -7.12 -5.43
C THR A 32 -23.56 -6.66 -4.23
N PHE A 33 -22.92 -6.11 -3.20
CA PHE A 33 -23.59 -5.49 -2.05
C PHE A 33 -24.02 -4.03 -2.32
N GLY A 34 -23.87 -3.53 -3.55
CA GLY A 34 -24.30 -2.17 -3.93
C GLY A 34 -23.34 -1.05 -3.52
N LEU A 35 -22.10 -1.38 -3.13
CA LEU A 35 -21.08 -0.38 -2.83
C LEU A 35 -20.62 0.31 -4.12
N SER A 36 -20.51 1.63 -4.09
CA SER A 36 -20.05 2.41 -5.24
C SER A 36 -18.59 2.08 -5.60
N PRO A 37 -18.19 2.16 -6.89
CA PRO A 37 -16.80 1.92 -7.30
C PRO A 37 -15.79 2.79 -6.55
N LEU A 38 -16.16 4.03 -6.22
CA LEU A 38 -15.33 4.95 -5.46
C LEU A 38 -15.08 4.45 -4.03
N LEU A 39 -16.12 3.92 -3.36
CA LEU A 39 -15.98 3.38 -2.01
C LEU A 39 -15.17 2.08 -2.01
N VAL A 40 -15.37 1.21 -3.01
CA VAL A 40 -14.56 -0.02 -3.18
C VAL A 40 -13.10 0.32 -3.42
N GLY A 41 -12.81 1.29 -4.30
CA GLY A 41 -11.46 1.79 -4.54
C GLY A 41 -10.79 2.35 -3.28
N ALA A 42 -11.51 3.21 -2.55
CA ALA A 42 -11.00 3.86 -1.34
C ALA A 42 -10.81 2.91 -0.15
N THR A 43 -11.43 1.73 -0.15
CA THR A 43 -11.40 0.79 0.98
C THR A 43 -10.76 -0.54 0.61
N VAL A 44 -11.48 -1.39 -0.12
CA VAL A 44 -11.07 -2.77 -0.44
C VAL A 44 -9.79 -2.79 -1.27
N VAL A 45 -9.73 -1.97 -2.32
CA VAL A 45 -8.56 -1.92 -3.18
C VAL A 45 -7.38 -1.33 -2.42
N ALA A 46 -7.55 -0.16 -1.79
CA ALA A 46 -6.50 0.50 -1.01
C ALA A 46 -5.91 -0.40 0.08
N PHE A 47 -6.76 -1.17 0.79
CA PHE A 47 -6.31 -2.08 1.83
C PHE A 47 -5.62 -3.31 1.24
N GLY A 48 -6.21 -3.94 0.23
CA GLY A 48 -5.66 -5.17 -0.32
C GLY A 48 -4.39 -4.97 -1.14
N THR A 49 -4.16 -3.79 -1.74
CA THR A 49 -2.87 -3.46 -2.37
C THR A 49 -1.75 -3.21 -1.37
N SER A 50 -2.09 -2.87 -0.12
CA SER A 50 -1.11 -2.62 0.96
C SER A 50 -0.92 -3.82 1.89
N ALA A 51 -1.68 -4.90 1.66
CA ALA A 51 -1.64 -6.11 2.48
C ALA A 51 -0.29 -6.87 2.38
N PRO A 52 0.32 -7.05 1.19
CA PRO A 52 1.67 -7.62 1.09
C PRO A 52 2.69 -6.88 1.94
N GLU A 53 2.72 -5.55 1.84
CA GLU A 53 3.65 -4.66 2.51
C GLU A 53 3.45 -4.68 4.02
N PHE A 54 2.18 -4.72 4.46
CA PHE A 54 1.85 -4.90 5.86
C PHE A 54 2.39 -6.23 6.41
N VAL A 55 2.19 -7.34 5.68
CA VAL A 55 2.69 -8.66 6.09
C VAL A 55 4.21 -8.68 6.15
N VAL A 56 4.89 -8.14 5.14
CA VAL A 56 6.37 -8.04 5.12
C VAL A 56 6.88 -7.23 6.30
N SER A 57 6.28 -6.06 6.56
CA SER A 57 6.70 -5.18 7.65
C SER A 57 6.42 -5.79 9.02
N LEU A 58 5.27 -6.46 9.19
CA LEU A 58 4.90 -7.15 10.42
C LEU A 58 5.86 -8.30 10.73
N VAL A 59 6.13 -9.16 9.73
CA VAL A 59 7.06 -10.29 9.89
C VAL A 59 8.47 -9.80 10.19
N ALA A 60 8.94 -8.77 9.48
CA ALA A 60 10.25 -8.16 9.74
C ALA A 60 10.34 -7.58 11.17
N GLY A 61 9.29 -6.91 11.64
CA GLY A 61 9.20 -6.39 13.00
C GLY A 61 9.24 -7.48 14.07
N ILE A 62 8.48 -8.57 13.88
CA ILE A 62 8.46 -9.72 14.79
C ILE A 62 9.82 -10.43 14.83
N GLN A 63 10.54 -10.48 13.70
CA GLN A 63 11.87 -11.08 13.60
C GLN A 63 13.00 -10.16 14.11
N GLY A 64 12.68 -9.00 14.70
CA GLY A 64 13.68 -8.04 15.19
C GLY A 64 14.42 -7.28 14.09
N SER A 65 13.98 -7.41 12.83
CA SER A 65 14.54 -6.70 11.67
C SER A 65 13.83 -5.36 11.47
N GLY A 66 13.96 -4.46 12.45
CA GLY A 66 13.31 -3.15 12.46
C GLY A 66 13.62 -2.29 11.23
N ASP A 67 14.89 -2.28 10.80
CA ASP A 67 15.33 -1.54 9.61
C ASP A 67 14.62 -2.02 8.33
N LEU A 68 14.37 -3.32 8.21
CA LEU A 68 13.65 -3.89 7.08
C LEU A 68 12.15 -3.55 7.13
N ALA A 69 11.55 -3.58 8.33
CA ALA A 69 10.16 -3.20 8.53
C ALA A 69 9.93 -1.73 8.15
N VAL A 70 10.77 -0.82 8.68
CA VAL A 70 10.73 0.60 8.36
C VAL A 70 11.02 0.83 6.87
N GLY A 71 12.06 0.18 6.33
CA GLY A 71 12.42 0.27 4.92
C GLY A 71 11.29 -0.15 3.97
N SER A 72 10.55 -1.20 4.31
CA SER A 72 9.38 -1.64 3.53
C SER A 72 8.25 -0.62 3.55
N VAL A 73 7.91 -0.07 4.73
CA VAL A 73 6.82 0.92 4.87
C VAL A 73 7.14 2.22 4.12
N PHE A 74 8.32 2.79 4.35
CA PHE A 74 8.72 4.04 3.70
C PHE A 74 8.99 3.85 2.21
N GLY A 75 9.67 2.77 1.83
CA GLY A 75 10.01 2.47 0.44
C GLY A 75 8.77 2.28 -0.45
N SER A 76 7.74 1.60 0.06
CA SER A 76 6.45 1.44 -0.63
C SER A 76 5.78 2.79 -0.91
N ASN A 77 5.66 3.65 0.10
CA ASN A 77 5.02 4.96 -0.06
C ASN A 77 5.79 5.87 -1.04
N ILE A 78 7.13 5.87 -0.96
CA ILE A 78 7.97 6.62 -1.90
C ILE A 78 7.77 6.10 -3.32
N THR A 79 7.76 4.79 -3.52
CA THR A 79 7.56 4.17 -4.84
C THR A 79 6.16 4.50 -5.39
N ASN A 80 5.13 4.45 -4.56
CA ASN A 80 3.77 4.79 -4.98
C ASN A 80 3.64 6.25 -5.43
N VAL A 81 4.25 7.19 -4.72
CA VAL A 81 4.17 8.62 -5.08
C VAL A 81 5.12 8.97 -6.22
N ALA A 82 6.40 8.62 -6.10
CA ALA A 82 7.42 9.06 -7.05
C ALA A 82 7.35 8.27 -8.37
N LEU A 83 7.18 6.95 -8.30
CA LEU A 83 7.19 6.09 -9.48
C LEU A 83 5.77 5.91 -10.05
N VAL A 84 4.83 5.37 -9.26
CA VAL A 84 3.50 5.02 -9.79
C VAL A 84 2.69 6.26 -10.15
N LEU A 85 2.47 7.15 -9.18
CA LEU A 85 1.71 8.38 -9.38
C LEU A 85 2.45 9.35 -10.31
N GLY A 86 3.77 9.49 -10.14
CA GLY A 86 4.61 10.33 -11.02
C GLY A 86 4.54 9.89 -12.48
N LEU A 87 4.71 8.60 -12.77
CA LEU A 87 4.60 8.08 -14.13
C LEU A 87 3.18 8.21 -14.67
N ALA A 88 2.16 7.93 -13.85
CA ALA A 88 0.77 8.11 -14.24
C ALA A 88 0.46 9.57 -14.63
N ALA A 89 0.97 10.55 -13.88
CA ALA A 89 0.80 11.97 -14.15
C ALA A 89 1.51 12.43 -15.44
N VAL A 90 2.67 11.84 -15.77
CA VAL A 90 3.39 12.10 -17.03
C VAL A 90 2.63 11.54 -18.22
N ILE A 91 2.09 10.32 -18.11
CA ILE A 91 1.35 9.66 -19.20
C ILE A 91 -0.01 10.33 -19.41
N ARG A 92 -0.72 10.64 -18.33
CA ARG A 92 -2.05 11.23 -18.36
C ARG A 92 -2.16 12.26 -17.22
N PRO A 93 -2.07 13.56 -17.51
CA PRO A 93 -2.30 14.60 -16.52
C PRO A 93 -3.64 14.41 -15.82
N MET A 94 -3.62 14.45 -14.49
CA MET A 94 -4.79 14.22 -13.64
C MET A 94 -5.24 15.52 -13.00
N ASP A 95 -6.53 15.82 -13.08
CA ASP A 95 -7.13 16.93 -12.34
C ASP A 95 -7.24 16.58 -10.86
N VAL A 96 -6.71 17.44 -10.00
CA VAL A 96 -6.76 17.25 -8.55
C VAL A 96 -8.03 17.85 -7.99
N HIS A 97 -8.86 17.02 -7.34
CA HIS A 97 -10.09 17.49 -6.72
C HIS A 97 -9.78 18.41 -5.52
N PRO A 98 -10.45 19.58 -5.37
CA PRO A 98 -10.19 20.50 -4.27
C PRO A 98 -10.36 19.89 -2.88
N ARG A 99 -11.21 18.86 -2.76
CA ARG A 99 -11.41 18.09 -1.52
C ARG A 99 -10.14 17.37 -1.07
N LEU A 100 -9.40 16.77 -2.00
CA LEU A 100 -8.13 16.09 -1.73
C LEU A 100 -7.14 17.09 -1.11
N LEU A 101 -7.04 18.28 -1.70
CA LEU A 101 -6.09 19.30 -1.26
C LEU A 101 -6.45 19.91 0.11
N ARG A 102 -7.74 20.11 0.39
CA ARG A 102 -8.19 20.82 1.59
C ARG A 102 -8.42 19.93 2.81
N TRP A 103 -8.71 18.65 2.60
CA TRP A 103 -9.08 17.74 3.68
C TRP A 103 -8.16 16.54 3.77
N GLU A 104 -7.90 15.86 2.67
CA GLU A 104 -7.15 14.61 2.69
C GLU A 104 -5.65 14.86 2.90
N MET A 105 -5.07 15.83 2.18
CA MET A 105 -3.66 16.21 2.30
C MET A 105 -3.27 16.69 3.71
N PRO A 106 -4.00 17.64 4.36
CA PRO A 106 -3.67 18.04 5.72
C PRO A 106 -3.80 16.92 6.74
N VAL A 107 -4.79 16.04 6.59
CA VAL A 107 -4.96 14.86 7.46
C VAL A 107 -3.80 13.89 7.29
N LEU A 108 -3.36 13.64 6.06
CA LEU A 108 -2.21 12.79 5.75
C LEU A 108 -0.90 13.36 6.33
N LEU A 109 -0.71 14.68 6.20
CA LEU A 109 0.43 15.38 6.78
C LEU A 109 0.39 15.31 8.31
N GLY A 110 -0.77 15.55 8.92
CA GLY A 110 -0.97 15.44 10.37
C GLY A 110 -0.68 14.04 10.89
N ALA A 111 -1.17 13.00 10.20
CA ALA A 111 -0.88 11.61 10.55
C ALA A 111 0.61 11.29 10.42
N THR A 112 1.27 11.78 9.37
CA THR A 112 2.72 11.59 9.16
C THR A 112 3.53 12.25 10.28
N VAL A 113 3.19 13.48 10.65
CA VAL A 113 3.83 14.19 11.77
C VAL A 113 3.58 13.47 13.09
N ALA A 114 2.36 13.01 13.34
CA ALA A 114 2.04 12.26 14.55
C ALA A 114 2.86 10.96 14.66
N ILE A 115 2.96 10.19 13.58
CA ILE A 115 3.78 8.98 13.53
C ILE A 115 5.27 9.31 13.72
N ALA A 116 5.76 10.37 13.09
CA ALA A 116 7.15 10.80 13.27
C ALA A 116 7.43 11.15 14.74
N VAL A 117 6.57 11.95 15.38
CA VAL A 117 6.73 12.31 16.79
C VAL A 117 6.73 11.06 17.67
N LEU A 118 5.77 10.14 17.48
CA LEU A 118 5.69 8.89 18.25
C LEU A 118 6.86 7.95 18.00
N GLY A 119 7.43 7.94 16.79
CA GLY A 119 8.53 7.07 16.41
C GLY A 119 9.91 7.60 16.84
N PHE A 120 10.04 8.90 17.10
CA PHE A 120 11.26 9.54 17.61
C PHE A 120 11.27 9.75 19.13
N THR A 121 10.19 9.38 19.83
CA THR A 121 10.09 9.32 21.30
C THR A 121 10.21 7.88 21.80
#